data_AF-A0A358AFL8-F1
#
_entry.id   AF-A0A358AFL8-F1
#
_cell.length_a   1.000
_cell.length_b   1.000
_cell.length_c   1.000
_cell.angle_alpha   90.00
_cell.angle_beta   90.00
_cell.angle_gamma   90.00
#
_symmetry.space_group_name_H-M   'P 1'
#
loop_
_entity.id
_entity.type
_entity.pdbx_description
1 polymer ?
#
loop_
_entity_poly.entity_id
_entity_poly.type
_entity_poly.pdbx_seq_one_letter_code
_entity_poly.pdbx_strand_id
1 'polypeptide(L)'
;MLSNFPLLSLAVFLPILGILLLFFIPKDKTALIRVTSGIVTFITLIVSLIIFANFNINDPGLQLQERLSWIPQVNINYHLGVDGLSYSMVFLTALLCFLACIASNSIKERIKEYYIFFLLLEAGMMGTFLALDLFLFYVFWEITLVPMYFLIGIWGGPRKEYAAIKFFLYTLAGSVFMLLGILALYFTSTPHTFNILELTQQSKFFALAFQNIVFVALFFGFAVKVPVFPFHTWLPDAHVEAPTPISVLLAGVLLKMGAYGFFRISYPILPQAASYFGFAIAVLAVINIVYGAFVAMAQTDFKKMVAYSSVSHMGFVMLGLAALSPVGFSGAAMQ
;
A
#
# COMPACT_ATOMS: atom_id res chain seq x y z
N MET A 1 22.04 -6.40 -19.81
CA MET A 1 21.92 -4.94 -20.00
C MET A 1 20.83 -4.32 -19.14
N LEU A 2 19.64 -4.93 -18.97
CA LEU A 2 18.60 -4.42 -18.06
C LEU A 2 18.98 -4.46 -16.57
N SER A 3 19.91 -5.34 -16.16
CA SER A 3 20.35 -5.49 -14.77
C SER A 3 21.03 -4.25 -14.15
N ASN A 4 21.55 -3.35 -14.98
CA ASN A 4 22.25 -2.14 -14.52
C ASN A 4 21.40 -0.87 -14.68
N PHE A 5 20.22 -0.98 -15.29
CA PHE A 5 19.33 0.16 -15.48
C PHE A 5 18.34 0.21 -14.30
N PRO A 6 18.14 1.38 -13.67
CA PRO A 6 17.33 1.49 -12.45
C PRO A 6 15.83 1.47 -12.79
N LEU A 7 15.32 0.29 -13.17
CA LEU A 7 13.94 0.04 -13.56
C LEU A 7 12.94 0.31 -12.43
N LEU A 8 13.29 -0.02 -11.18
CA LEU A 8 12.43 0.19 -10.03
C LEU A 8 12.34 1.66 -9.68
N SER A 9 13.47 2.36 -9.66
CA SER A 9 13.49 3.83 -9.53
C SER A 9 12.67 4.48 -10.63
N LEU A 10 12.78 4.00 -11.88
CA LEU A 10 11.99 4.51 -12.99
C LEU A 10 10.49 4.30 -12.73
N ALA A 11 10.07 3.11 -12.29
CA ALA A 11 8.67 2.81 -12.00
C ALA A 11 8.09 3.71 -10.89
N VAL A 12 8.89 4.06 -9.88
CA VAL A 12 8.47 4.92 -8.76
C VAL A 12 8.47 6.40 -9.14
N PHE A 13 9.50 6.88 -9.84
CA PHE A 13 9.71 8.30 -10.07
C PHE A 13 9.19 8.82 -11.41
N LEU A 14 8.81 7.95 -12.35
CA LEU A 14 8.19 8.39 -13.61
C LEU A 14 6.88 9.17 -13.40
N PRO A 15 5.98 8.79 -12.47
CA PRO A 15 4.84 9.63 -12.08
C PRO A 15 5.27 11.00 -11.53
N ILE A 16 6.35 11.07 -10.75
CA ILE A 16 6.90 12.33 -10.23
C ILE A 16 7.45 13.22 -11.36
N LEU A 17 8.13 12.64 -12.35
CA LEU A 17 8.52 13.36 -13.56
C LEU A 17 7.27 13.89 -14.31
N GLY A 18 6.20 13.10 -14.36
CA GLY A 18 4.91 13.54 -14.88
C GLY A 18 4.36 14.77 -14.15
N ILE A 19 4.42 14.80 -12.82
CA ILE A 19 4.04 15.97 -12.02
C ILE A 19 4.87 17.21 -12.41
N LEU A 20 6.19 17.06 -12.56
CA LEU A 20 7.07 18.15 -12.99
C LEU A 20 6.65 18.71 -14.34
N LEU A 21 6.33 17.84 -15.31
CA LEU A 21 5.81 18.26 -16.62
C LEU A 21 4.48 19.00 -16.50
N LEU A 22 3.57 18.52 -15.64
CA LEU A 22 2.28 19.18 -15.41
C LEU A 22 2.45 20.60 -14.84
N PHE A 23 3.48 20.87 -14.03
CA PHE A 23 3.71 22.22 -13.50
C PHE A 23 3.93 23.25 -14.60
N PHE A 24 4.60 22.89 -15.69
CA PHE A 24 4.84 23.77 -16.84
C PHE A 24 3.64 23.90 -17.79
N ILE A 25 2.62 23.04 -17.68
CA ILE A 25 1.42 23.12 -18.51
C ILE A 25 0.41 24.11 -17.89
N PRO A 26 -0.05 25.14 -18.64
CA PRO A 26 -1.08 26.06 -18.16
C PRO A 26 -2.39 25.35 -17.81
N LYS A 27 -3.08 25.82 -16.75
CA LYS A 27 -4.28 25.16 -16.19
C LYS A 27 -5.47 25.10 -17.16
N ASP A 28 -5.52 25.98 -18.16
CA ASP A 28 -6.53 26.02 -19.23
C ASP A 28 -6.35 24.92 -20.28
N LYS A 29 -5.13 24.33 -20.40
CA LYS A 29 -4.83 23.27 -21.37
C LYS A 29 -5.21 21.89 -20.83
N THR A 30 -6.51 21.71 -20.53
CA THR A 30 -7.06 20.50 -19.89
C THR A 30 -6.81 19.22 -20.68
N ALA A 31 -6.90 19.27 -22.01
CA ALA A 31 -6.62 18.13 -22.89
C ALA A 31 -5.14 17.70 -22.79
N LEU A 32 -4.22 18.67 -22.78
CA LEU A 32 -2.79 18.39 -22.67
C LEU A 32 -2.46 17.75 -21.31
N ILE A 33 -3.02 18.27 -20.21
CA ILE A 33 -2.85 17.70 -18.85
C ILE A 33 -3.28 16.23 -18.81
N ARG A 34 -4.46 15.92 -19.37
CA ARG A 34 -5.00 14.56 -19.42
C ARG A 34 -4.14 13.62 -20.26
N VAL A 35 -3.73 14.06 -21.45
CA VAL A 35 -2.88 13.28 -22.35
C VAL A 35 -1.50 13.05 -21.73
N THR A 36 -0.86 14.06 -21.15
CA THR A 36 0.41 13.90 -20.46
C THR A 36 0.31 12.90 -19.31
N SER A 37 -0.71 13.00 -18.46
CA SER A 37 -0.91 12.06 -17.34
C SER A 37 -1.21 10.63 -17.83
N GLY A 38 -1.99 10.50 -18.92
CA GLY A 38 -2.26 9.22 -19.58
C GLY A 38 -1.00 8.58 -20.17
N ILE A 39 -0.13 9.37 -20.80
CA ILE A 39 1.15 8.89 -21.33
C ILE A 39 2.08 8.44 -20.19
N VAL A 40 2.17 9.23 -19.11
CA VAL A 40 3.00 8.90 -17.95
C VAL A 40 2.56 7.58 -17.32
N THR A 41 1.27 7.44 -16.97
CA THR A 41 0.72 6.20 -16.41
C THR A 41 0.85 5.01 -17.37
N PHE A 42 0.71 5.23 -18.68
CA PHE A 42 0.93 4.19 -19.68
C PHE A 42 2.38 3.73 -19.72
N ILE A 43 3.34 4.65 -19.67
CA ILE A 43 4.77 4.30 -19.63
C ILE A 43 5.08 3.57 -18.31
N THR A 44 4.52 3.99 -17.17
CA THR A 44 4.66 3.25 -15.91
C THR A 44 4.14 1.82 -16.04
N LEU A 45 2.99 1.61 -16.71
CA LEU A 45 2.47 0.28 -17.02
C LEU A 45 3.43 -0.53 -17.89
N ILE A 46 4.02 0.05 -18.93
CA ILE A 46 5.04 -0.64 -19.74
C ILE A 46 6.27 -1.02 -18.91
N VAL A 47 6.76 -0.13 -18.05
CA VAL A 47 7.89 -0.43 -17.14
C VAL A 47 7.52 -1.58 -16.19
N SER A 48 6.31 -1.56 -15.63
CA SER A 48 5.81 -2.65 -14.76
C SER A 48 5.68 -3.98 -15.51
N LEU A 49 5.27 -3.96 -16.79
CA LEU A 49 5.21 -5.14 -17.66
C LEU A 49 6.59 -5.69 -17.97
N ILE A 50 7.58 -4.83 -18.17
CA ILE A 50 8.98 -5.24 -18.35
C ILE A 50 9.48 -5.93 -17.07
N ILE A 51 9.22 -5.36 -15.89
CA ILE A 51 9.55 -5.99 -14.60
C ILE A 51 8.87 -7.35 -14.48
N PHE A 52 7.56 -7.42 -14.77
CA PHE A 52 6.76 -8.64 -14.68
C PHE A 52 7.26 -9.74 -15.63
N ALA A 53 7.55 -9.39 -16.90
CA ALA A 53 7.98 -10.36 -17.91
C ALA A 53 9.42 -10.87 -17.71
N ASN A 54 10.28 -10.10 -17.02
CA ASN A 54 11.65 -10.50 -16.71
C ASN A 54 11.78 -11.17 -15.34
N PHE A 55 10.70 -11.29 -14.57
CA PHE A 55 10.72 -11.94 -13.26
C PHE A 55 10.87 -13.47 -13.40
N ASN A 56 11.91 -14.03 -12.79
CA ASN A 56 12.14 -15.47 -12.81
C ASN A 56 11.38 -16.16 -11.67
N ILE A 57 10.26 -16.80 -11.99
CA ILE A 57 9.40 -17.49 -11.00
C ILE A 57 10.12 -18.65 -10.31
N ASN A 58 11.14 -19.23 -10.93
CA ASN A 58 11.90 -20.36 -10.35
C ASN A 58 12.93 -19.91 -9.30
N ASP A 59 13.20 -18.61 -9.19
CA ASP A 59 14.09 -18.06 -8.17
C ASP A 59 13.24 -17.38 -7.06
N PRO A 60 13.15 -18.00 -5.87
CA PRO A 60 12.35 -17.46 -4.76
C PRO A 60 13.00 -16.22 -4.11
N GLY A 61 14.23 -15.89 -4.48
CA GLY A 61 14.98 -14.76 -3.94
C GLY A 61 14.48 -13.40 -4.42
N LEU A 62 15.08 -12.37 -3.82
CA LEU A 62 14.86 -10.98 -4.22
C LEU A 62 15.59 -10.68 -5.52
N GLN A 63 14.85 -10.22 -6.53
CA GLN A 63 15.32 -9.88 -7.86
C GLN A 63 15.31 -8.36 -8.05
N LEU A 64 16.02 -7.89 -9.10
CA LEU A 64 16.12 -6.47 -9.50
C LEU A 64 16.34 -5.54 -8.30
N GLN A 65 17.53 -5.52 -7.71
CA GLN A 65 17.81 -4.73 -6.52
C GLN A 65 18.49 -3.41 -6.87
N GLU A 66 18.02 -2.34 -6.27
CA GLU A 66 18.62 -1.01 -6.37
C GLU A 66 18.93 -0.52 -4.95
N ARG A 67 20.21 -0.41 -4.61
CA ARG A 67 20.66 -0.04 -3.26
C ARG A 67 21.61 1.15 -3.31
N LEU A 68 21.23 2.24 -2.67
CA LEU A 68 22.06 3.42 -2.45
C LEU A 68 21.99 3.83 -0.98
N SER A 69 23.08 4.33 -0.43
CA SER A 69 23.06 4.91 0.92
C SER A 69 22.34 6.26 0.87
N TRP A 70 21.33 6.44 1.72
CA TRP A 70 20.54 7.68 1.74
C TRP A 70 20.90 8.56 2.94
N ILE A 71 20.84 8.02 4.17
CA ILE A 71 21.24 8.72 5.39
C ILE A 71 22.16 7.80 6.21
N PRO A 72 23.49 7.83 5.95
CA PRO A 72 24.45 6.89 6.54
C PRO A 72 24.52 6.93 8.07
N GLN A 73 24.29 8.10 8.68
CA GLN A 73 24.41 8.30 10.14
C GLN A 73 23.44 7.42 10.95
N VAL A 74 22.32 7.06 10.33
CA VAL A 74 21.27 6.22 10.94
C VAL A 74 21.00 4.95 10.11
N ASN A 75 21.93 4.58 9.21
CA ASN A 75 21.83 3.38 8.35
C ASN A 75 20.53 3.30 7.52
N ILE A 76 19.98 4.43 7.09
CA ILE A 76 18.83 4.46 6.16
C ILE A 76 19.37 4.32 4.73
N ASN A 77 18.82 3.35 4.00
CA ASN A 77 19.19 3.09 2.62
C ASN A 77 18.01 3.32 1.68
N TYR A 78 18.29 3.89 0.51
CA TYR A 78 17.40 3.74 -0.63
C TYR A 78 17.57 2.32 -1.18
N HIS A 79 16.80 1.38 -0.65
CA HIS A 79 16.85 -0.03 -1.04
C HIS A 79 15.51 -0.44 -1.62
N LEU A 80 15.48 -0.64 -2.95
CA LEU A 80 14.34 -1.21 -3.67
C LEU A 80 14.67 -2.63 -4.12
N GLY A 81 13.63 -3.46 -4.22
CA GLY A 81 13.73 -4.76 -4.88
C GLY A 81 12.36 -5.39 -5.15
N VAL A 82 12.35 -6.42 -5.96
CA VAL A 82 11.13 -7.14 -6.39
C VAL A 82 11.26 -8.62 -6.10
N ASP A 83 10.23 -9.20 -5.49
CA ASP A 83 10.10 -10.63 -5.27
C ASP A 83 8.70 -11.13 -5.68
N GLY A 84 8.41 -12.40 -5.40
CA GLY A 84 7.14 -13.05 -5.73
C GLY A 84 5.89 -12.39 -5.13
N LEU A 85 6.03 -11.59 -4.08
CA LEU A 85 4.91 -10.82 -3.53
C LEU A 85 4.78 -9.46 -4.23
N SER A 86 5.91 -8.82 -4.49
CA SER A 86 5.97 -7.42 -4.95
C SER A 86 5.68 -7.30 -6.44
N TYR A 87 6.12 -8.26 -7.27
CA TYR A 87 6.00 -8.14 -8.74
C TYR A 87 4.55 -8.08 -9.22
N SER A 88 3.65 -8.85 -8.61
CA SER A 88 2.22 -8.87 -8.92
C SER A 88 1.54 -7.59 -8.48
N MET A 89 1.89 -7.06 -7.30
CA MET A 89 1.35 -5.81 -6.77
C MET A 89 1.79 -4.59 -7.57
N VAL A 90 3.04 -4.56 -8.02
CA VAL A 90 3.58 -3.49 -8.89
C VAL A 90 2.83 -3.47 -10.23
N PHE A 91 2.64 -4.63 -10.86
CA PHE A 91 1.87 -4.73 -12.10
C PHE A 91 0.40 -4.33 -11.91
N LEU A 92 -0.26 -4.86 -10.87
CA LEU A 92 -1.65 -4.52 -10.54
C LEU A 92 -1.82 -3.02 -10.31
N THR A 93 -0.89 -2.40 -9.57
CA THR A 93 -0.90 -0.97 -9.29
C THR A 93 -0.81 -0.14 -10.56
N ALA A 94 0.15 -0.44 -11.43
CA ALA A 94 0.32 0.30 -12.68
C ALA A 94 -0.87 0.12 -13.63
N LEU A 95 -1.43 -1.10 -13.72
CA LEU A 95 -2.61 -1.38 -14.52
C LEU A 95 -3.83 -0.59 -14.03
N LEU A 96 -4.10 -0.61 -12.73
CA LEU A 96 -5.23 0.11 -12.16
C LEU A 96 -5.03 1.63 -12.23
N CYS A 97 -3.82 2.15 -12.08
CA CYS A 97 -3.53 3.57 -12.26
C CYS A 97 -3.77 4.01 -13.71
N PHE A 98 -3.34 3.23 -14.70
CA PHE A 98 -3.62 3.55 -16.10
C PHE A 98 -5.12 3.56 -16.40
N LEU A 99 -5.86 2.53 -15.97
CA LEU A 99 -7.32 2.45 -16.17
C LEU A 99 -8.06 3.57 -15.42
N ALA A 100 -7.67 3.86 -14.18
CA ALA A 100 -8.24 4.96 -13.40
C ALA A 100 -7.94 6.32 -14.05
N CYS A 101 -6.75 6.52 -14.61
CA CYS A 101 -6.41 7.74 -15.35
C CYS A 101 -7.34 7.95 -16.56
N ILE A 102 -7.65 6.89 -17.31
CA ILE A 102 -8.63 6.95 -18.41
C ILE A 102 -10.05 7.25 -17.89
N ALA A 103 -10.46 6.60 -16.81
CA ALA A 103 -11.77 6.82 -16.18
C ALA A 103 -11.93 8.23 -15.56
N SER A 104 -10.82 8.93 -15.33
CA SER A 104 -10.78 10.28 -14.75
C SER A 104 -11.23 11.39 -15.72
N ASN A 105 -11.64 11.04 -16.95
CA ASN A 105 -12.25 11.97 -17.88
C ASN A 105 -13.55 12.65 -17.36
N SER A 106 -14.16 12.02 -16.35
CA SER A 106 -15.31 12.53 -15.58
C SER A 106 -14.98 13.77 -14.75
N ILE A 107 -13.73 13.99 -14.35
CA ILE A 107 -13.31 15.14 -13.52
C ILE A 107 -13.29 16.44 -14.34
N LYS A 108 -14.07 17.44 -13.92
CA LYS A 108 -14.23 18.72 -14.66
C LYS A 108 -13.57 19.92 -13.99
N GLU A 109 -13.38 19.87 -12.67
CA GLU A 109 -12.84 20.97 -11.89
C GLU A 109 -11.42 20.68 -11.44
N ARG A 110 -10.57 21.73 -11.37
CA ARG A 110 -9.19 21.66 -10.84
C ARG A 110 -8.39 20.47 -11.41
N ILE A 111 -8.52 20.28 -12.74
CA ILE A 111 -8.00 19.10 -13.44
C ILE A 111 -6.49 18.95 -13.26
N LYS A 112 -5.74 20.06 -13.25
CA LYS A 112 -4.29 20.04 -13.04
C LYS A 112 -3.94 19.46 -11.67
N GLU A 113 -4.57 19.96 -10.61
CA GLU A 113 -4.31 19.51 -9.24
C GLU A 113 -4.74 18.06 -9.03
N TYR A 114 -5.85 17.64 -9.65
CA TYR A 114 -6.30 16.25 -9.61
C TYR A 114 -5.21 15.30 -10.09
N TYR A 115 -4.68 15.55 -11.29
CA TYR A 115 -3.66 14.67 -11.88
C TYR A 115 -2.31 14.75 -11.15
N ILE A 116 -1.97 15.89 -10.53
CA ILE A 116 -0.78 15.99 -9.66
C ILE A 116 -0.92 15.05 -8.46
N PHE A 117 -2.04 15.10 -7.73
CA PHE A 117 -2.25 14.19 -6.59
C PHE A 117 -2.42 12.74 -7.03
N PHE A 118 -3.02 12.50 -8.20
CA PHE A 118 -3.14 11.16 -8.78
C PHE A 118 -1.78 10.52 -9.05
N LEU A 119 -0.87 11.24 -9.74
CA LEU A 119 0.47 10.75 -10.03
C LEU A 119 1.32 10.62 -8.77
N LEU A 120 1.12 11.49 -7.77
CA LEU A 120 1.79 11.38 -6.47
C LEU A 120 1.34 10.12 -5.72
N LEU A 121 0.05 9.80 -5.80
CA LEU A 121 -0.50 8.57 -5.24
C LEU A 121 0.10 7.33 -5.92
N GLU A 122 0.18 7.32 -7.25
CA GLU A 122 0.81 6.24 -8.02
C GLU A 122 2.27 6.01 -7.55
N ALA A 123 3.08 7.07 -7.44
CA ALA A 123 4.46 6.96 -6.95
C ALA A 123 4.53 6.38 -5.53
N GLY A 124 3.67 6.84 -4.61
CA GLY A 124 3.61 6.33 -3.24
C GLY A 124 3.22 4.85 -3.16
N MET A 125 2.24 4.42 -3.96
CA MET A 125 1.81 3.02 -4.01
C MET A 125 2.92 2.13 -4.57
N MET A 126 3.55 2.52 -5.69
CA MET A 126 4.66 1.77 -6.29
C MET A 126 5.84 1.66 -5.33
N GLY A 127 6.25 2.77 -4.70
CA GLY A 127 7.35 2.78 -3.75
C GLY A 127 7.10 1.89 -2.53
N THR A 128 5.86 1.79 -2.05
CA THR A 128 5.52 0.94 -0.90
C THR A 128 5.75 -0.55 -1.18
N PHE A 129 5.40 -1.02 -2.37
CA PHE A 129 5.59 -2.43 -2.75
C PHE A 129 7.04 -2.76 -3.12
N LEU A 130 7.88 -1.74 -3.35
CA LEU A 130 9.27 -1.92 -3.78
C LEU A 130 10.27 -1.69 -2.64
N ALA A 131 9.90 -0.96 -1.58
CA ALA A 131 10.80 -0.57 -0.51
C ALA A 131 11.21 -1.76 0.38
N LEU A 132 12.52 -1.87 0.62
CA LEU A 132 13.16 -2.89 1.46
C LEU A 132 13.86 -2.33 2.69
N ASP A 133 13.68 -1.04 2.91
CA ASP A 133 14.09 -0.30 4.09
C ASP A 133 12.82 0.21 4.78
N LEU A 134 12.66 -0.06 6.08
CA LEU A 134 11.45 0.27 6.82
C LEU A 134 11.17 1.77 6.88
N PHE A 135 12.21 2.60 6.93
CA PHE A 135 12.03 4.06 6.91
C PHE A 135 11.55 4.50 5.53
N LEU A 136 12.15 3.98 4.46
CA LEU A 136 11.70 4.24 3.08
C LEU A 136 10.27 3.76 2.83
N PHE A 137 9.93 2.56 3.32
CA PHE A 137 8.58 2.01 3.29
C PHE A 137 7.59 2.95 3.99
N TYR A 138 7.93 3.45 5.18
CA TYR A 138 7.10 4.40 5.93
C TYR A 138 6.89 5.71 5.16
N VAL A 139 7.94 6.23 4.52
CA VAL A 139 7.85 7.44 3.69
C VAL A 139 6.87 7.23 2.53
N PHE A 140 7.01 6.14 1.76
CA PHE A 140 6.06 5.87 0.67
C PHE A 140 4.64 5.60 1.15
N TRP A 141 4.51 4.93 2.30
CA TRP A 141 3.22 4.70 2.95
C TRP A 141 2.51 6.02 3.26
N GLU A 142 3.19 6.97 3.90
CA GLU A 142 2.65 8.30 4.22
C GLU A 142 2.45 9.17 2.98
N ILE A 143 3.29 9.01 1.93
CA ILE A 143 3.07 9.68 0.64
C ILE A 143 1.73 9.27 0.04
N THR A 144 1.19 8.06 0.28
CA THR A 144 -0.16 7.70 -0.21
C THR A 144 -1.29 8.41 0.53
N LEU A 145 -1.05 8.83 1.78
CA LEU A 145 -2.07 9.40 2.65
C LEU A 145 -2.50 10.79 2.20
N VAL A 146 -1.53 11.68 1.99
CA VAL A 146 -1.74 13.08 1.61
C VAL A 146 -2.54 13.25 0.31
N PRO A 147 -2.17 12.64 -0.83
CA PRO A 147 -2.94 12.75 -2.07
C PRO A 147 -4.33 12.13 -1.92
N MET A 148 -4.49 11.00 -1.21
CA MET A 148 -5.82 10.41 -1.00
C MET A 148 -6.75 11.33 -0.22
N TYR A 149 -6.25 12.00 0.82
CA TYR A 149 -7.01 13.00 1.57
C TYR A 149 -7.55 14.10 0.64
N PHE A 150 -6.70 14.68 -0.22
CA PHE A 150 -7.13 15.72 -1.16
C PHE A 150 -8.03 15.19 -2.27
N LEU A 151 -7.73 14.01 -2.81
CA LEU A 151 -8.50 13.36 -3.87
C LEU A 151 -9.95 13.09 -3.43
N ILE A 152 -10.14 12.68 -2.18
CA ILE A 152 -11.47 12.55 -1.57
C ILE A 152 -12.05 13.94 -1.26
N GLY A 153 -11.35 14.77 -0.49
CA GLY A 153 -11.88 16.01 0.07
C GLY A 153 -12.23 17.11 -0.95
N ILE A 154 -11.56 17.15 -2.10
CA ILE A 154 -11.82 18.16 -3.15
C ILE A 154 -12.80 17.63 -4.20
N TRP A 155 -12.54 16.44 -4.75
CA TRP A 155 -13.30 15.89 -5.89
C TRP A 155 -14.39 14.90 -5.52
N GLY A 156 -14.55 14.59 -4.24
CA GLY A 156 -15.54 13.63 -3.75
C GLY A 156 -16.99 14.15 -3.76
N GLY A 157 -17.86 13.32 -3.20
CA GLY A 157 -19.30 13.54 -3.09
C GLY A 157 -19.74 14.53 -2.01
N PRO A 158 -21.02 14.55 -1.64
CA PRO A 158 -21.61 15.53 -0.74
C PRO A 158 -20.98 15.59 0.66
N ARG A 159 -20.47 14.47 1.20
CA ARG A 159 -19.86 14.40 2.55
C ARG A 159 -18.35 14.18 2.48
N LYS A 160 -17.73 14.61 1.38
CA LYS A 160 -16.30 14.45 1.10
C LYS A 160 -15.37 14.93 2.22
N GLU A 161 -15.68 16.05 2.88
CA GLU A 161 -14.83 16.59 3.95
C GLU A 161 -14.80 15.66 5.17
N TYR A 162 -15.98 15.21 5.61
CA TYR A 162 -16.11 14.24 6.70
C TYR A 162 -15.38 12.93 6.38
N ALA A 163 -15.59 12.39 5.18
CA ALA A 163 -14.95 11.15 4.76
C ALA A 163 -13.42 11.28 4.65
N ALA A 164 -12.92 12.39 4.09
CA ALA A 164 -11.49 12.66 3.96
C ALA A 164 -10.82 12.81 5.34
N ILE A 165 -11.40 13.59 6.25
CA ILE A 165 -10.87 13.78 7.60
C ILE A 165 -10.88 12.47 8.37
N LYS A 166 -11.98 11.70 8.31
CA LYS A 166 -12.08 10.40 8.96
C LYS A 166 -11.06 9.41 8.43
N PHE A 167 -10.90 9.32 7.10
CA PHE A 167 -9.86 8.52 6.45
C PHE A 167 -8.47 8.90 6.97
N PHE A 168 -8.16 10.21 6.93
CA PHE A 168 -6.86 10.72 7.33
C PHE A 168 -6.54 10.42 8.79
N LEU A 169 -7.45 10.72 9.72
CA LEU A 169 -7.23 10.49 11.14
C LEU A 169 -7.09 9.01 11.49
N TYR A 170 -7.91 8.13 10.89
CA TYR A 170 -7.81 6.68 11.14
C TYR A 170 -6.46 6.15 10.70
N THR A 171 -6.08 6.45 9.46
CA THR A 171 -4.86 5.91 8.85
C THR A 171 -3.59 6.52 9.45
N LEU A 172 -3.59 7.82 9.76
CA LEU A 172 -2.48 8.48 10.45
C LEU A 172 -2.30 7.94 11.87
N ALA A 173 -3.39 7.73 12.62
CA ALA A 173 -3.29 7.16 13.95
C ALA A 173 -2.64 5.77 13.93
N GLY A 174 -3.07 4.90 13.01
CA GLY A 174 -2.46 3.60 12.80
C GLY A 174 -0.98 3.70 12.40
N SER A 175 -0.63 4.59 11.48
CA SER A 175 0.74 4.72 11.01
C SER A 175 1.69 5.31 12.06
N VAL A 176 1.22 6.15 12.98
CA VAL A 176 2.04 6.57 14.14
C VAL A 176 2.44 5.38 15.01
N PHE A 177 1.54 4.44 15.30
CA PHE A 177 1.91 3.20 16.03
C PHE A 177 2.91 2.36 15.23
N MET A 178 2.72 2.25 13.92
CA MET A 178 3.67 1.57 13.05
C MET A 178 5.07 2.20 13.10
N LEU A 179 5.16 3.53 13.09
CA LEU A 179 6.43 4.25 13.22
C LEU A 179 7.13 3.92 14.54
N LEU A 180 6.40 3.86 15.65
CA LEU A 180 6.96 3.45 16.94
C LEU A 180 7.50 2.01 16.88
N GLY A 181 6.79 1.10 16.21
CA GLY A 181 7.27 -0.27 15.96
C GLY A 181 8.54 -0.32 15.13
N ILE A 182 8.61 0.48 14.05
CA ILE A 182 9.79 0.60 13.18
C ILE A 182 10.99 1.13 13.96
N LEU A 183 10.82 2.18 14.76
CA LEU A 183 11.87 2.73 15.60
C LEU A 183 12.32 1.74 16.69
N ALA A 184 11.39 1.01 17.29
CA ALA A 184 11.72 -0.04 18.27
C ALA A 184 12.59 -1.15 17.65
N LEU A 185 12.26 -1.58 16.42
CA LEU A 185 13.09 -2.54 15.66
C LEU A 185 14.49 -2.00 15.42
N TYR A 186 14.58 -0.75 14.97
CA TYR A 186 15.86 -0.09 14.72
C TYR A 186 16.76 -0.09 15.96
N PHE A 187 16.27 0.42 17.10
CA PHE A 187 17.03 0.53 18.35
C PHE A 187 17.36 -0.79 19.03
N THR A 188 16.67 -1.87 18.65
CA THR A 188 16.91 -3.22 19.21
C THR A 188 17.81 -4.07 18.30
N SER A 189 17.83 -3.77 17.00
CA SER A 189 18.69 -4.46 16.03
C SER A 189 20.18 -4.17 16.26
N THR A 190 21.02 -5.17 16.07
CA THR A 190 22.48 -5.05 16.19
C THR A 190 23.16 -5.71 14.99
N PRO A 191 23.81 -4.93 14.09
CA PRO A 191 23.86 -3.47 14.07
C PRO A 191 22.49 -2.84 13.82
N HIS A 192 22.33 -1.59 14.25
CA HIS A 192 21.12 -0.78 14.02
C HIS A 192 20.84 -0.67 12.52
N THR A 193 19.68 -1.14 12.06
CA THR A 193 19.35 -1.15 10.63
C THR A 193 17.86 -0.99 10.40
N PHE A 194 17.49 -0.34 9.30
CA PHE A 194 16.12 -0.31 8.79
C PHE A 194 15.90 -1.34 7.67
N ASN A 195 16.93 -2.05 7.24
CA ASN A 195 16.81 -3.02 6.16
C ASN A 195 15.96 -4.23 6.60
N ILE A 196 14.86 -4.46 5.88
CA ILE A 196 13.87 -5.51 6.19
C ILE A 196 14.51 -6.90 6.17
N LEU A 197 15.45 -7.16 5.25
CA LEU A 197 16.12 -8.46 5.14
C LEU A 197 17.06 -8.71 6.32
N GLU A 198 17.82 -7.69 6.71
CA GLU A 198 18.73 -7.77 7.85
C GLU A 198 17.94 -7.94 9.17
N LEU A 199 16.82 -7.22 9.34
CA LEU A 199 15.92 -7.38 10.48
C LEU A 199 15.27 -8.78 10.53
N THR A 200 14.89 -9.34 9.38
CA THR A 200 14.34 -10.69 9.28
C THR A 200 15.36 -11.75 9.74
N GLN A 201 16.63 -11.59 9.37
CA GLN A 201 17.71 -12.48 9.81
C GLN A 201 17.99 -12.36 11.32
N GLN A 202 17.73 -11.19 11.90
CA GLN A 202 17.89 -10.92 13.33
C GLN A 202 16.68 -11.35 14.17
N SER A 203 15.57 -11.78 13.57
CA SER A 203 14.32 -12.15 14.25
C SER A 203 14.51 -13.10 15.44
N LYS A 204 15.43 -14.06 15.35
CA LYS A 204 15.77 -15.03 16.40
C LYS A 204 16.37 -14.40 17.67
N PHE A 205 16.92 -13.21 17.58
CA PHE A 205 17.51 -12.48 18.71
C PHE A 205 16.50 -11.60 19.44
N PHE A 206 15.33 -11.35 18.85
CA PHE A 206 14.26 -10.60 19.48
C PHE A 206 13.49 -11.47 20.47
N ALA A 207 13.51 -11.10 21.74
CA ALA A 207 12.73 -11.77 22.78
C ALA A 207 11.23 -11.71 22.48
N LEU A 208 10.48 -12.76 22.84
CA LEU A 208 9.04 -12.86 22.56
C LEU A 208 8.24 -11.64 23.09
N ALA A 209 8.55 -11.16 24.29
CA ALA A 209 7.88 -9.99 24.85
C ALA A 209 8.05 -8.74 23.98
N PHE A 210 9.25 -8.53 23.45
CA PHE A 210 9.53 -7.45 22.50
C PHE A 210 8.79 -7.69 21.19
N GLN A 211 8.85 -8.92 20.64
CA GLN A 211 8.14 -9.23 19.40
C GLN A 211 6.64 -8.96 19.54
N ASN A 212 6.02 -9.31 20.66
CA ASN A 212 4.59 -9.10 20.89
C ASN A 212 4.23 -7.61 20.90
N ILE A 213 5.02 -6.77 21.57
CA ILE A 213 4.78 -5.31 21.64
C ILE A 213 4.92 -4.68 20.25
N VAL A 214 6.01 -4.99 19.54
CA VAL A 214 6.24 -4.45 18.20
C VAL A 214 5.21 -4.97 17.21
N PHE A 215 4.82 -6.24 17.31
CA PHE A 215 3.82 -6.84 16.43
C PHE A 215 2.48 -6.13 16.58
N VAL A 216 2.05 -5.81 17.81
CA VAL A 216 0.83 -5.02 18.06
C VAL A 216 0.96 -3.61 17.50
N ALA A 217 2.12 -2.96 17.67
CA ALA A 217 2.35 -1.62 17.12
C ALA A 217 2.26 -1.58 15.58
N LEU A 218 2.91 -2.53 14.90
CA LEU A 218 2.80 -2.70 13.44
C LEU A 218 1.40 -3.12 13.02
N PHE A 219 0.73 -3.98 13.81
CA PHE A 219 -0.63 -4.43 13.57
C PHE A 219 -1.58 -3.25 13.47
N PHE A 220 -1.50 -2.23 14.33
CA PHE A 220 -2.38 -1.06 14.22
C PHE A 220 -2.23 -0.33 12.88
N GLY A 221 -1.01 -0.15 12.38
CA GLY A 221 -0.79 0.49 11.07
C GLY A 221 -1.38 -0.32 9.92
N PHE A 222 -1.09 -1.62 9.89
CA PHE A 222 -1.54 -2.49 8.81
C PHE A 222 -3.04 -2.83 8.90
N ALA A 223 -3.55 -3.11 10.09
CA ALA A 223 -4.94 -3.52 10.33
C ALA A 223 -5.95 -2.43 9.98
N VAL A 224 -5.62 -1.15 10.25
CA VAL A 224 -6.46 -0.03 9.80
C VAL A 224 -6.55 -0.01 8.28
N LYS A 225 -5.43 -0.25 7.57
CA LYS A 225 -5.40 -0.23 6.10
C LYS A 225 -5.98 -1.49 5.46
N VAL A 226 -5.99 -2.64 6.15
CA VAL A 226 -6.64 -3.93 5.77
C VAL A 226 -8.14 -4.01 6.15
N PRO A 227 -8.75 -2.89 6.52
CA PRO A 227 -9.95 -2.81 7.38
C PRO A 227 -10.24 -4.04 8.26
N VAL A 228 -9.33 -4.42 9.16
CA VAL A 228 -9.61 -5.46 10.17
C VAL A 228 -10.57 -4.93 11.23
N PHE A 229 -11.53 -5.74 11.68
CA PHE A 229 -12.44 -5.42 12.76
C PHE A 229 -11.65 -5.14 14.06
N PRO A 230 -11.97 -4.07 14.81
CA PRO A 230 -13.04 -3.07 14.60
C PRO A 230 -12.63 -1.83 13.79
N PHE A 231 -11.43 -1.80 13.19
CA PHE A 231 -10.79 -0.65 12.55
C PHE A 231 -11.17 -0.40 11.08
N HIS A 232 -12.39 -0.74 10.66
CA HIS A 232 -12.82 -0.69 9.26
C HIS A 232 -13.78 0.47 8.92
N THR A 233 -14.28 1.20 9.92
CA THR A 233 -15.41 2.14 9.72
C THR A 233 -15.08 3.36 8.85
N TRP A 234 -13.81 3.65 8.61
CA TRP A 234 -13.37 4.70 7.68
C TRP A 234 -13.61 4.32 6.22
N LEU A 235 -13.54 3.02 5.90
CA LEU A 235 -13.50 2.51 4.54
C LEU A 235 -14.82 2.76 3.77
N PRO A 236 -16.02 2.43 4.31
CA PRO A 236 -17.27 2.68 3.58
C PRO A 236 -17.52 4.15 3.29
N ASP A 237 -17.22 5.04 4.25
CA ASP A 237 -17.39 6.48 4.07
C ASP A 237 -16.42 7.01 2.98
N ALA A 238 -15.15 6.55 3.00
CA ALA A 238 -14.17 6.91 1.98
C ALA A 238 -14.58 6.43 0.57
N HIS A 239 -15.07 5.20 0.42
CA HIS A 239 -15.48 4.67 -0.89
C HIS A 239 -16.68 5.37 -1.51
N VAL A 240 -17.68 5.69 -0.69
CA VAL A 240 -18.90 6.36 -1.14
C VAL A 240 -18.57 7.74 -1.70
N GLU A 241 -17.80 8.49 -0.94
CA GLU A 241 -17.50 9.88 -1.25
C GLU A 241 -16.37 10.00 -2.27
N ALA A 242 -15.45 9.05 -2.39
CA ALA A 242 -14.38 9.12 -3.40
C ALA A 242 -14.93 9.16 -4.84
N PRO A 243 -14.29 9.94 -5.73
CA PRO A 243 -14.51 9.83 -7.17
C PRO A 243 -14.34 8.39 -7.64
N THR A 244 -15.13 7.95 -8.62
CA THR A 244 -15.09 6.56 -9.12
C THR A 244 -13.68 6.06 -9.44
N PRO A 245 -12.81 6.80 -10.17
CA PRO A 245 -11.45 6.35 -10.45
C PRO A 245 -10.59 6.18 -9.18
N ILE A 246 -10.79 7.03 -8.18
CA ILE A 246 -10.05 6.98 -6.91
C ILE A 246 -10.55 5.84 -6.03
N SER A 247 -11.86 5.57 -6.06
CA SER A 247 -12.48 4.43 -5.38
C SER A 247 -11.92 3.09 -5.89
N VAL A 248 -11.60 3.01 -7.20
CA VAL A 248 -10.91 1.84 -7.79
C VAL A 248 -9.52 1.65 -7.20
N LEU A 249 -8.71 2.72 -7.10
CA LEU A 249 -7.37 2.64 -6.50
C LEU A 249 -7.43 2.32 -5.01
N LEU A 250 -8.41 2.90 -4.31
CA LEU A 250 -8.65 2.62 -2.90
C LEU A 250 -8.88 1.11 -2.69
N ALA A 251 -9.87 0.51 -3.34
CA ALA A 251 -10.19 -0.92 -3.18
C ALA A 251 -9.12 -1.83 -3.76
N GLY A 252 -8.60 -1.48 -4.94
CA GLY A 252 -7.74 -2.33 -5.75
C GLY A 252 -6.31 -2.41 -5.24
N VAL A 253 -5.79 -1.33 -4.64
CA VAL A 253 -4.37 -1.21 -4.27
C VAL A 253 -4.17 -0.84 -2.81
N LEU A 254 -4.81 0.22 -2.31
CA LEU A 254 -4.49 0.73 -0.96
C LEU A 254 -4.72 -0.31 0.15
N LEU A 255 -5.74 -1.14 0.03
CA LEU A 255 -6.02 -2.21 1.00
C LEU A 255 -4.94 -3.31 0.96
N LYS A 256 -4.39 -3.58 -0.22
CA LYS A 256 -3.35 -4.59 -0.43
C LYS A 256 -2.04 -4.15 0.19
N MET A 257 -1.77 -2.85 0.27
CA MET A 257 -0.58 -2.33 0.96
C MET A 257 -0.53 -2.77 2.43
N GLY A 258 -1.68 -2.78 3.13
CA GLY A 258 -1.72 -3.23 4.52
C GLY A 258 -1.46 -4.73 4.66
N ALA A 259 -2.03 -5.55 3.77
CA ALA A 259 -1.75 -6.98 3.75
C ALA A 259 -0.27 -7.24 3.42
N TYR A 260 0.26 -6.54 2.42
CA TYR A 260 1.67 -6.56 2.06
C TYR A 260 2.57 -6.24 3.25
N GLY A 261 2.21 -5.25 4.08
CA GLY A 261 2.89 -4.95 5.34
C GLY A 261 2.95 -6.17 6.29
N PHE A 262 1.84 -6.90 6.45
CA PHE A 262 1.85 -8.14 7.24
C PHE A 262 2.77 -9.20 6.63
N PHE A 263 2.64 -9.48 5.33
CA PHE A 263 3.45 -10.49 4.63
C PHE A 263 4.95 -10.17 4.64
N ARG A 264 5.30 -8.91 4.39
CA ARG A 264 6.69 -8.47 4.17
C ARG A 264 7.42 -8.14 5.46
N ILE A 265 6.70 -7.54 6.43
CA ILE A 265 7.31 -6.93 7.62
C ILE A 265 6.93 -7.73 8.87
N SER A 266 5.65 -7.77 9.25
CA SER A 266 5.26 -8.33 10.55
C SER A 266 5.59 -9.81 10.70
N TYR A 267 5.18 -10.65 9.74
CA TYR A 267 5.33 -12.10 9.85
C TYR A 267 6.79 -12.57 9.77
N PRO A 268 7.62 -12.07 8.82
CA PRO A 268 9.02 -12.50 8.72
C PRO A 268 9.92 -11.96 9.85
N ILE A 269 9.72 -10.70 10.27
CA ILE A 269 10.57 -10.08 11.30
C ILE A 269 10.17 -10.56 12.71
N LEU A 270 8.88 -10.82 12.94
CA LEU A 270 8.32 -11.14 14.26
C LEU A 270 7.55 -12.49 14.27
N PRO A 271 8.19 -13.60 13.86
CA PRO A 271 7.49 -14.86 13.61
C PRO A 271 6.90 -15.49 14.88
N GLN A 272 7.51 -15.29 16.05
CA GLN A 272 6.99 -15.86 17.30
C GLN A 272 5.73 -15.12 17.74
N ALA A 273 5.70 -13.80 17.59
CA ALA A 273 4.49 -13.00 17.86
C ALA A 273 3.37 -13.31 16.87
N ALA A 274 3.70 -13.50 15.58
CA ALA A 274 2.74 -13.93 14.56
C ALA A 274 2.09 -15.28 14.93
N SER A 275 2.89 -16.23 15.43
CA SER A 275 2.38 -17.50 15.96
C SER A 275 1.52 -17.32 17.21
N TYR A 276 1.97 -16.51 18.17
CA TYR A 276 1.26 -16.23 19.41
C TYR A 276 -0.11 -15.59 19.18
N PHE A 277 -0.20 -14.60 18.28
CA PHE A 277 -1.45 -13.91 17.95
C PHE A 277 -2.28 -14.60 16.86
N GLY A 278 -1.80 -15.68 16.25
CA GLY A 278 -2.45 -16.33 15.11
C GLY A 278 -3.92 -16.65 15.35
N PHE A 279 -4.27 -17.22 16.52
CA PHE A 279 -5.66 -17.49 16.87
C PHE A 279 -6.51 -16.21 16.98
N ALA A 280 -5.98 -15.15 17.60
CA ALA A 280 -6.69 -13.87 17.71
C ALA A 280 -6.93 -13.25 16.33
N ILE A 281 -5.94 -13.29 15.44
CA ILE A 281 -6.07 -12.82 14.05
C ILE A 281 -7.11 -13.64 13.30
N ALA A 282 -7.13 -14.97 13.47
CA ALA A 282 -8.15 -15.83 12.86
C ALA A 282 -9.57 -15.46 13.34
N VAL A 283 -9.76 -15.20 14.63
CA VAL A 283 -11.05 -14.75 15.17
C VAL A 283 -11.47 -13.41 14.55
N LEU A 284 -10.56 -12.43 14.50
CA LEU A 284 -10.85 -11.13 13.86
C LEU A 284 -11.14 -11.28 12.37
N ALA A 285 -10.43 -12.17 11.67
CA ALA A 285 -10.63 -12.47 10.26
C ALA A 285 -12.00 -13.09 9.99
N VAL A 286 -12.44 -14.06 10.80
CA VAL A 286 -13.78 -14.65 10.72
C VAL A 286 -14.85 -13.59 10.99
N ILE A 287 -14.64 -12.72 12.00
CA ILE A 287 -15.54 -11.59 12.24
C ILE A 287 -15.59 -10.69 11.01
N ASN A 288 -14.46 -10.32 10.39
CA ASN A 288 -14.43 -9.55 9.15
C ASN A 288 -15.30 -10.16 8.04
N ILE A 289 -15.13 -11.46 7.79
CA ILE A 289 -15.86 -12.19 6.74
C ILE A 289 -17.37 -12.12 7.01
N VAL A 290 -17.79 -12.53 8.21
CA VAL A 290 -19.20 -12.68 8.57
C VAL A 290 -19.87 -11.32 8.76
N TYR A 291 -19.28 -10.45 9.58
CA TYR A 291 -19.80 -9.11 9.84
C TYR A 291 -19.87 -8.29 8.55
N GLY A 292 -18.77 -8.25 7.77
CA GLY A 292 -18.72 -7.52 6.52
C GLY A 292 -19.80 -7.97 5.53
N ALA A 293 -20.05 -9.29 5.43
CA ALA A 293 -21.09 -9.84 4.57
C ALA A 293 -22.51 -9.45 5.03
N PHE A 294 -22.83 -9.58 6.32
CA PHE A 294 -24.13 -9.18 6.85
C PHE A 294 -24.39 -7.68 6.71
N VAL A 295 -23.38 -6.85 6.98
CA VAL A 295 -23.50 -5.40 6.85
C VAL A 295 -23.65 -5.00 5.39
N ALA A 296 -22.93 -5.66 4.45
CA ALA A 296 -23.10 -5.44 3.02
C ALA A 296 -24.54 -5.74 2.55
N MET A 297 -25.12 -6.87 2.98
CA MET A 297 -26.52 -7.21 2.66
C MET A 297 -27.52 -6.19 3.23
N ALA A 298 -27.21 -5.58 4.35
CA ALA A 298 -28.04 -4.54 4.97
C ALA A 298 -27.86 -3.14 4.34
N GLN A 299 -26.90 -2.95 3.41
CA GLN A 299 -26.70 -1.64 2.78
C GLN A 299 -27.70 -1.39 1.65
N THR A 300 -28.28 -0.19 1.65
CA THR A 300 -29.10 0.32 0.54
C THR A 300 -28.29 1.09 -0.51
N ASP A 301 -27.12 1.61 -0.13
CA ASP A 301 -26.20 2.30 -1.02
C ASP A 301 -25.25 1.31 -1.70
N PHE A 302 -25.20 1.32 -3.04
CA PHE A 302 -24.39 0.39 -3.82
C PHE A 302 -22.88 0.53 -3.55
N LYS A 303 -22.37 1.76 -3.40
CA LYS A 303 -20.94 1.97 -3.10
C LYS A 303 -20.59 1.46 -1.70
N LYS A 304 -21.47 1.66 -0.70
CA LYS A 304 -21.28 1.09 0.65
C LYS A 304 -21.32 -0.43 0.62
N MET A 305 -22.24 -1.02 -0.13
CA MET A 305 -22.35 -2.47 -0.27
C MET A 305 -21.03 -3.07 -0.79
N VAL A 306 -20.46 -2.49 -1.85
CA VAL A 306 -19.16 -2.92 -2.40
C VAL A 306 -18.00 -2.65 -1.44
N ALA A 307 -18.04 -1.56 -0.67
CA ALA A 307 -17.03 -1.30 0.35
C ALA A 307 -17.05 -2.36 1.47
N TYR A 308 -18.24 -2.72 1.97
CA TYR A 308 -18.36 -3.77 3.01
C TYR A 308 -18.07 -5.17 2.47
N SER A 309 -18.37 -5.47 1.21
CA SER A 309 -17.90 -6.73 0.61
C SER A 309 -16.37 -6.77 0.55
N SER A 310 -15.70 -5.64 0.30
CA SER A 310 -14.24 -5.55 0.37
C SER A 310 -13.69 -5.83 1.78
N VAL A 311 -14.36 -5.34 2.84
CA VAL A 311 -14.02 -5.70 4.24
C VAL A 311 -14.08 -7.21 4.47
N SER A 312 -15.13 -7.85 3.95
CA SER A 312 -15.32 -9.30 4.04
C SER A 312 -14.21 -10.06 3.31
N HIS A 313 -13.89 -9.67 2.07
CA HIS A 313 -12.82 -10.29 1.26
C HIS A 313 -11.43 -10.15 1.89
N MET A 314 -11.10 -8.99 2.46
CA MET A 314 -9.83 -8.81 3.19
C MET A 314 -9.77 -9.69 4.46
N GLY A 315 -10.91 -10.11 5.00
CA GLY A 315 -10.97 -11.12 6.06
C GLY A 315 -10.38 -12.46 5.62
N PHE A 316 -10.57 -12.89 4.38
CA PHE A 316 -9.94 -14.12 3.87
C PHE A 316 -8.42 -14.01 3.77
N VAL A 317 -7.90 -12.83 3.41
CA VAL A 317 -6.45 -12.55 3.43
C VAL A 317 -5.90 -12.72 4.85
N MET A 318 -6.55 -12.12 5.83
CA MET A 318 -6.13 -12.24 7.24
C MET A 318 -6.28 -13.66 7.78
N LEU A 319 -7.29 -14.41 7.35
CA LEU A 319 -7.47 -15.81 7.74
C LEU A 319 -6.38 -16.72 7.17
N GLY A 320 -6.00 -16.49 5.90
CA GLY A 320 -4.90 -17.22 5.27
C GLY A 320 -3.54 -16.92 5.93
N LEU A 321 -3.31 -15.67 6.33
CA LEU A 321 -2.15 -15.28 7.15
C LEU A 321 -2.16 -15.96 8.54
N ALA A 322 -3.32 -16.00 9.19
CA ALA A 322 -3.48 -16.63 10.51
C ALA A 322 -3.27 -18.15 10.49
N ALA A 323 -3.43 -18.79 9.33
CA ALA A 323 -3.22 -20.24 9.18
C ALA A 323 -1.75 -20.67 9.28
N LEU A 324 -0.79 -19.74 9.14
CA LEU A 324 0.66 -20.00 9.27
C LEU A 324 1.16 -21.20 8.43
N SER A 325 0.54 -21.43 7.27
CA SER A 325 0.84 -22.55 6.38
C SER A 325 1.12 -22.04 4.98
N PRO A 326 1.99 -22.70 4.19
CA PRO A 326 2.28 -22.28 2.83
C PRO A 326 1.04 -22.12 1.96
N VAL A 327 0.05 -23.01 2.11
CA VAL A 327 -1.23 -22.93 1.38
C VAL A 327 -2.05 -21.71 1.83
N GLY A 328 -2.07 -21.40 3.13
CA GLY A 328 -2.72 -20.22 3.68
C GLY A 328 -2.11 -18.91 3.16
N PHE A 329 -0.77 -18.81 3.16
CA PHE A 329 -0.06 -17.65 2.59
C PHE A 329 -0.32 -17.49 1.09
N SER A 330 -0.26 -18.57 0.31
CA SER A 330 -0.56 -18.53 -1.13
C SER A 330 -2.00 -18.12 -1.41
N GLY A 331 -2.97 -18.67 -0.65
CA GLY A 331 -4.38 -18.29 -0.76
C GLY A 331 -4.62 -16.83 -0.41
N ALA A 332 -3.97 -16.33 0.65
CA ALA A 332 -4.06 -14.93 1.04
C ALA A 332 -3.39 -13.98 0.03
N ALA A 333 -2.32 -14.41 -0.66
CA ALA A 333 -1.68 -13.62 -1.71
C ALA A 333 -2.48 -13.58 -3.02
N MET A 334 -3.24 -14.64 -3.31
CA MET A 334 -4.14 -14.73 -4.47
C MET A 334 -5.40 -13.86 -4.29
N GLN A 335 -5.86 -13.71 -3.05
CA GLN A 335 -7.09 -13.01 -2.68
C GLN A 335 -6.95 -11.48 -2.73
#